data_AF-A0AB33B0Z6-F1
#
_entry.id   AF-A0AB33B0Z6-F1
#
_cell.length_a   1.000
_cell.length_b   1.000
_cell.length_c   1.000
_cell.angle_alpha   90.00
_cell.angle_beta   90.00
_cell.angle_gamma   90.00
#
_symmetry.space_group_name_H-M   'P 1'
#
loop_
_entity.id
_entity.type
_entity.pdbx_description
1 polymer ?
#
loop_
_entity_poly.entity_id
_entity_poly.type
_entity_poly.pdbx_seq_one_letter_code
_entity_poly.pdbx_strand_id
1 'polypeptide(L)'
;MWIAMSTMILFFMISLQFNEIVVGELGTTLLFQMCFYTLFIVVIFICMFITYKMTYSFLQVRKEEIKSYVAENGKRNDVLCLLCQEQLFIYGAAFVFGLVNGMLFLKLFTIIFMKIAGIQGVNSAPITIYTIVVVSIIMIVILLLSMVQCIRFVQSLQDENSFQFKEKA
;
A
#
# COMPACT_ATOMS: atom_id res chain seq x y z
N MET A 1 -10.34 -3.37 0.12
CA MET A 1 -10.17 -3.84 -1.27
C MET A 1 -8.97 -3.19 -1.95
N TRP A 2 -8.87 -1.85 -2.00
CA TRP A 2 -7.75 -1.14 -2.67
C TRP A 2 -6.35 -1.62 -2.27
N ILE A 3 -6.04 -1.70 -0.97
CA ILE A 3 -4.71 -2.10 -0.46
C ILE A 3 -4.28 -3.49 -0.96
N ALA A 4 -5.22 -4.44 -1.04
CA ALA A 4 -4.94 -5.79 -1.55
C ALA A 4 -4.66 -5.76 -3.06
N MET A 5 -5.40 -4.96 -3.82
CA MET A 5 -5.15 -4.76 -5.26
C MET A 5 -3.79 -4.10 -5.50
N SER A 6 -3.43 -3.08 -4.72
CA SER A 6 -2.10 -2.45 -4.78
C SER A 6 -0.99 -3.46 -4.48
N THR A 7 -1.15 -4.29 -3.45
CA THR A 7 -0.19 -5.35 -3.10
C THR A 7 -0.01 -6.33 -4.26
N MET A 8 -1.11 -6.75 -4.88
CA MET A 8 -1.11 -7.67 -6.02
C MET A 8 -0.40 -7.07 -7.24
N ILE A 9 -0.69 -5.81 -7.59
CA ILE A 9 -0.04 -5.10 -8.71
C ILE A 9 1.46 -4.93 -8.46
N LEU A 10 1.86 -4.54 -7.25
CA LEU A 10 3.27 -4.44 -6.88
C LEU A 10 3.98 -5.79 -6.99
N PHE A 11 3.34 -6.85 -6.51
CA PHE A 11 3.86 -8.21 -6.61
C PHE A 11 4.08 -8.64 -8.07
N PHE A 12 3.12 -8.35 -8.95
CA PHE A 12 3.25 -8.63 -10.38
C PHE A 12 4.40 -7.88 -11.04
N MET A 13 4.49 -6.56 -10.79
CA MET A 13 5.53 -5.72 -11.40
C MET A 13 6.93 -6.16 -10.97
N ILE A 14 7.11 -6.45 -9.67
CA ILE A 14 8.40 -6.95 -9.15
C ILE A 14 8.69 -8.34 -9.70
N SER A 15 7.71 -9.25 -9.76
CA SER A 15 7.91 -10.60 -10.32
C SER A 15 8.40 -10.57 -11.77
N LEU A 16 7.92 -9.63 -12.59
CA LEU A 16 8.39 -9.45 -13.96
C LEU A 16 9.78 -8.81 -14.02
N GLN A 17 10.04 -7.79 -13.19
CA GLN A 17 11.30 -7.06 -13.20
C GLN A 17 12.51 -7.95 -12.90
N PHE A 18 12.34 -8.95 -12.03
CA PHE A 18 13.41 -9.86 -11.60
C PHE A 18 13.41 -11.20 -12.33
N ASN A 19 12.58 -11.38 -13.36
CA ASN A 19 12.60 -12.59 -14.17
C ASN A 19 13.74 -12.50 -15.20
N GLU A 20 14.79 -13.31 -15.03
CA GLU A 20 15.96 -13.33 -15.90
C GLU A 20 15.64 -13.61 -17.38
N ILE A 21 14.59 -14.38 -17.67
CA ILE A 21 14.15 -14.67 -19.04
C ILE A 21 13.49 -13.43 -19.65
N VAL A 22 12.66 -12.73 -18.86
CA VAL A 22 12.01 -11.47 -19.24
C VAL A 22 13.09 -10.40 -19.43
N VAL A 23 14.04 -10.28 -18.51
CA VAL A 23 15.17 -9.34 -18.61
C VAL A 23 16.13 -9.71 -19.75
N GLY A 24 16.32 -10.99 -20.05
CA GLY A 24 17.18 -11.43 -21.17
C GLY A 24 16.57 -11.13 -22.53
N GLU A 25 15.27 -11.36 -22.71
CA GLU A 25 14.59 -11.09 -23.97
C GLU A 25 14.21 -9.59 -24.16
N LEU A 26 13.86 -8.88 -23.07
CA LEU A 26 13.50 -7.45 -23.11
C LEU A 26 14.69 -6.51 -22.88
N GLY A 27 15.72 -6.96 -22.15
CA GLY A 27 16.89 -6.16 -21.78
C GLY A 27 17.86 -5.88 -22.92
N THR A 28 17.65 -6.47 -24.09
CA THR A 28 18.29 -6.04 -25.34
C THR A 28 17.86 -4.62 -25.74
N THR A 29 16.73 -4.13 -25.23
CA THR A 29 16.23 -2.78 -25.48
C THR A 29 16.28 -1.94 -24.20
N LEU A 30 17.38 -1.21 -23.97
CA LEU A 30 17.58 -0.28 -22.84
C LEU A 30 16.37 0.62 -22.55
N LEU A 31 15.67 1.07 -23.60
CA LEU A 31 14.44 1.86 -23.50
C LEU A 31 13.31 1.13 -22.77
N PHE A 32 13.11 -0.17 -23.02
CA PHE A 32 12.04 -0.93 -22.39
C PHE A 32 12.28 -1.07 -20.89
N GLN A 33 13.52 -1.40 -20.50
CA GLN A 33 13.89 -1.52 -19.09
C GLN A 33 13.73 -0.19 -18.33
N MET A 34 14.16 0.93 -18.93
CA MET A 34 13.97 2.27 -18.33
C MET A 34 12.49 2.65 -18.21
N CYS A 35 11.69 2.39 -19.25
CA CYS A 35 10.24 2.64 -19.22
C CYS A 35 9.55 1.81 -18.15
N PHE A 36 9.88 0.51 -18.04
CA PHE A 36 9.28 -0.38 -17.06
C PHE A 36 9.62 0.02 -15.62
N TYR A 37 10.88 0.40 -15.36
CA TYR A 37 11.31 0.89 -14.05
C TYR A 37 10.62 2.21 -13.69
N THR A 38 10.48 3.12 -14.65
CA THR A 38 9.76 4.39 -14.46
C THR A 38 8.28 4.13 -14.14
N LEU A 39 7.62 3.24 -14.87
CA LEU A 39 6.24 2.84 -14.60
C LEU A 39 6.09 2.22 -13.20
N PHE A 40 7.03 1.39 -12.78
CA PHE A 40 7.02 0.81 -11.45
C PHE A 40 7.09 1.88 -10.34
N ILE A 41 7.98 2.85 -10.48
CA ILE A 41 8.06 3.99 -9.55
C ILE A 41 6.75 4.78 -9.53
N VAL A 42 6.18 5.09 -10.71
CA VAL A 42 4.90 5.80 -10.82
C VAL A 42 3.78 5.04 -10.13
N VAL A 43 3.72 3.71 -10.29
CA VAL A 43 2.73 2.85 -9.62
C VAL A 43 2.89 2.90 -8.11
N ILE A 44 4.12 2.90 -7.58
CA ILE A 44 4.37 3.05 -6.14
C ILE A 44 3.83 4.41 -5.66
N PHE A 45 4.12 5.51 -6.37
CA PHE A 45 3.58 6.83 -6.01
C PHE A 45 2.06 6.89 -6.02
N ILE A 46 1.42 6.31 -7.05
CA ILE A 46 -0.05 6.23 -7.13
C ILE A 46 -0.61 5.42 -5.95
N CYS A 47 0.00 4.28 -5.64
CA CYS A 47 -0.41 3.44 -4.51
C CYS A 47 -0.28 4.20 -3.19
N MET A 48 0.83 4.90 -2.95
CA MET A 48 1.01 5.74 -1.76
C MET A 48 -0.02 6.88 -1.70
N PHE A 49 -0.24 7.60 -2.80
CA PHE A 49 -1.16 8.74 -2.85
C PHE A 49 -2.62 8.33 -2.60
N ILE A 50 -3.10 7.28 -3.29
CA ILE A 50 -4.48 6.81 -3.11
C ILE A 50 -4.65 6.26 -1.70
N THR A 51 -3.67 5.52 -1.19
CA THR A 51 -3.73 5.00 0.18
C THR A 51 -3.80 6.12 1.21
N TYR A 52 -2.97 7.16 1.05
CA TYR A 52 -3.03 8.38 1.87
C TYR A 52 -4.43 9.00 1.86
N LYS A 53 -5.01 9.20 0.67
CA LYS A 53 -6.34 9.80 0.53
C LYS A 53 -7.44 8.94 1.15
N MET A 54 -7.36 7.62 0.99
CA MET A 54 -8.32 6.67 1.55
C MET A 54 -8.24 6.62 3.08
N THR A 55 -7.04 6.53 3.65
CA THR A 55 -6.83 6.57 5.12
C THR A 55 -7.37 7.88 5.69
N TYR A 56 -7.04 9.02 5.08
CA TYR A 56 -7.54 10.31 5.53
C TYR A 56 -9.07 10.40 5.46
N SER A 57 -9.67 9.94 4.36
CA SER A 57 -11.13 9.91 4.23
C SER A 57 -11.78 9.02 5.29
N PHE A 58 -11.19 7.87 5.60
CA PHE A 58 -11.68 6.96 6.64
C PHE A 58 -11.67 7.63 8.02
N LEU A 59 -10.57 8.32 8.36
CA LEU A 59 -10.46 9.07 9.62
C LEU A 59 -11.46 10.22 9.70
N GLN A 60 -11.69 10.93 8.58
CA GLN A 60 -12.67 12.01 8.52
C GLN A 60 -14.11 11.54 8.75
N VAL A 61 -14.50 10.40 8.18
CA VAL A 61 -15.83 9.81 8.39
C VAL A 61 -16.05 9.46 9.87
N ARG A 62 -14.99 9.06 10.58
CA ARG A 62 -15.03 8.73 12.02
C ARG A 62 -14.60 9.88 12.93
N LYS A 63 -14.54 11.12 12.42
CA LYS A 63 -14.06 12.29 13.18
C LYS A 63 -14.83 12.46 14.49
N GLU A 64 -16.16 12.43 14.45
CA GLU A 64 -17.00 12.64 15.63
C GLU A 64 -16.90 11.50 16.65
N GLU A 65 -16.81 10.25 16.19
CA GLU A 65 -16.58 9.08 17.05
C GLU A 65 -15.24 9.21 17.79
N ILE A 66 -14.17 9.52 17.06
CA ILE A 66 -12.83 9.72 17.63
C ILE A 66 -12.81 10.91 18.59
N LYS A 67 -13.50 12.01 18.26
CA LYS A 67 -13.63 13.19 19.11
C LYS A 67 -14.31 12.87 20.44
N SER A 68 -15.38 12.07 20.41
CA SER A 68 -16.07 11.58 21.61
C SER A 68 -15.14 10.76 22.50
N TYR A 69 -14.40 9.80 21.91
CA TYR A 69 -13.46 8.98 22.68
C TYR A 69 -12.33 9.78 23.31
N VAL A 70 -11.81 10.80 22.62
CA VAL A 70 -10.78 11.69 23.18
C VAL A 70 -11.34 12.53 24.32
N ALA A 71 -12.57 13.05 24.19
CA ALA A 71 -13.21 13.87 25.21
C ALA A 71 -13.60 13.08 26.46
N GLU A 72 -14.06 11.84 26.31
CA GLU A 72 -14.58 11.01 27.39
C GLU A 72 -13.47 10.29 28.16
N ASN A 73 -12.44 9.79 27.47
CA ASN A 73 -11.47 8.87 28.08
C ASN A 73 -10.16 9.54 28.53
N GLY A 74 -9.85 10.76 28.06
CA GLY A 74 -8.63 11.52 28.41
C GLY A 74 -7.28 10.88 28.03
N LYS A 75 -7.26 9.58 27.70
CA LYS A 75 -6.07 8.80 27.35
C LYS A 75 -5.92 8.68 25.84
N ARG A 76 -5.28 9.69 25.26
CA ARG A 76 -4.88 9.75 23.82
C ARG A 76 -4.24 8.45 23.33
N ASN A 77 -3.42 7.84 24.17
CA ASN A 77 -2.66 6.64 23.81
C ASN A 77 -3.57 5.44 23.56
N ASP A 78 -4.73 5.36 24.23
CA ASP A 78 -5.67 4.24 24.06
C ASP A 78 -6.37 4.34 22.69
N VAL A 79 -6.81 5.55 22.31
CA VAL A 79 -7.41 5.81 20.98
C VAL A 79 -6.40 5.57 19.86
N LEU A 80 -5.15 6.02 20.05
CA LEU A 80 -4.08 5.77 19.08
C LEU A 80 -3.73 4.28 18.98
N CYS A 81 -3.69 3.56 20.10
CA CYS A 81 -3.45 2.12 20.12
C CYS A 81 -4.54 1.38 19.36
N LEU A 82 -5.81 1.74 19.56
CA LEU A 82 -6.95 1.16 18.85
C LEU A 82 -6.86 1.42 17.35
N LEU A 83 -6.62 2.66 16.91
CA LEU A 83 -6.46 2.99 15.49
C LEU A 83 -5.25 2.29 14.86
N CYS A 84 -4.16 2.14 15.61
CA CYS A 84 -2.97 1.41 15.20
C CYS A 84 -3.27 -0.08 15.02
N GLN A 85 -3.99 -0.68 15.96
CA GLN A 85 -4.42 -2.07 15.86
C GLN A 85 -5.35 -2.31 14.66
N GLU A 86 -6.30 -1.42 14.42
CA GLU A 86 -7.19 -1.49 13.25
C GLU A 86 -6.38 -1.44 11.94
N GLN A 87 -5.41 -0.53 11.83
CA GLN A 87 -4.55 -0.43 10.65
C GLN A 87 -3.65 -1.66 10.49
N LEU A 88 -3.08 -2.21 11.57
CA LEU A 88 -2.33 -3.45 11.49
C LEU A 88 -3.19 -4.60 10.95
N PHE A 89 -4.44 -4.70 11.41
CA PHE A 89 -5.34 -5.76 10.96
C PHE A 89 -5.76 -5.57 9.50
N ILE A 90 -6.14 -4.36 9.10
CA ILE A 90 -6.57 -4.04 7.74
C ILE A 90 -5.43 -4.29 6.74
N TYR A 91 -4.24 -3.76 7.01
CA TYR A 91 -3.09 -3.93 6.12
C TYR A 91 -2.55 -5.36 6.16
N GLY A 92 -2.50 -5.99 7.33
CA GLY A 92 -2.07 -7.38 7.45
C GLY A 92 -2.96 -8.32 6.66
N ALA A 93 -4.28 -8.22 6.80
CA ALA A 93 -5.22 -9.00 6.01
C ALA A 93 -5.08 -8.69 4.51
N ALA A 94 -5.06 -7.41 4.13
CA ALA A 94 -4.93 -7.00 2.73
C ALA A 94 -3.62 -7.49 2.08
N PHE A 95 -2.52 -7.51 2.84
CA PHE A 95 -1.23 -8.01 2.39
C PHE A 95 -1.27 -9.50 2.09
N VAL A 96 -1.79 -10.30 3.02
CA VAL A 96 -1.92 -11.76 2.84
C VAL A 96 -2.85 -12.06 1.65
N PHE A 97 -4.03 -11.42 1.59
CA PHE A 97 -4.94 -11.60 0.46
C PHE A 97 -4.32 -11.16 -0.87
N GLY A 98 -3.61 -10.03 -0.89
CA GLY A 98 -2.95 -9.52 -2.09
C GLY A 98 -1.86 -10.44 -2.60
N LEU A 99 -1.04 -11.01 -1.70
CA LEU A 99 0.00 -11.97 -2.06
C LEU A 99 -0.58 -13.30 -2.54
N VAL A 100 -1.57 -13.86 -1.85
CA VAL A 100 -2.20 -15.13 -2.26
C VAL A 100 -2.83 -15.00 -3.65
N ASN A 101 -3.58 -13.93 -3.88
CA ASN A 101 -4.15 -13.67 -5.20
C ASN A 101 -3.06 -13.36 -6.24
N GLY A 102 -2.02 -12.61 -5.86
CA GLY A 102 -0.87 -12.35 -6.72
C GLY A 102 -0.18 -13.64 -7.17
N MET A 103 0.11 -14.56 -6.26
CA MET A 103 0.71 -15.85 -6.60
C MET A 103 -0.19 -16.68 -7.53
N LEU A 104 -1.50 -16.68 -7.28
CA LEU A 104 -2.48 -17.41 -8.10
C LEU A 104 -2.57 -16.86 -9.54
N PHE A 105 -2.61 -15.54 -9.69
CA PHE A 105 -2.81 -14.87 -10.98
C PHE A 105 -1.51 -14.51 -11.71
N LEU A 106 -0.33 -14.72 -11.11
CA LEU A 106 0.96 -14.32 -11.68
C LEU A 106 1.21 -14.89 -13.08
N LYS A 107 0.85 -16.17 -13.28
CA LYS A 107 1.03 -16.85 -14.57
C LYS A 107 0.18 -16.20 -15.66
N LEU A 108 -1.10 -15.94 -15.37
CA LEU A 108 -2.02 -15.27 -16.28
C LEU A 108 -1.54 -13.85 -16.61
N PHE A 109 -1.11 -13.11 -15.59
CA PHE A 109 -0.56 -11.77 -15.77
C PHE A 109 0.68 -11.77 -16.65
N THR A 110 1.62 -12.71 -16.43
CA THR A 110 2.84 -12.83 -17.24
C THR A 110 2.51 -13.10 -18.71
N ILE A 111 1.60 -14.04 -18.98
CA ILE A 111 1.20 -14.35 -20.37
C ILE A 111 0.58 -13.13 -21.06
N ILE A 112 -0.29 -12.40 -20.36
CA ILE A 112 -0.93 -11.18 -20.91
C ILE A 112 0.13 -10.11 -21.17
N PHE A 113 1.02 -9.87 -20.21
CA PHE A 113 2.05 -8.84 -20.32
C PHE A 113 3.03 -9.13 -21.46
N MET A 114 3.52 -10.37 -21.57
CA MET A 114 4.44 -10.76 -22.64
C MET A 114 3.78 -10.66 -24.01
N LYS A 115 2.49 -11.02 -24.11
CA LYS A 115 1.70 -10.83 -25.35
C LYS A 115 1.58 -9.36 -25.74
N ILE A 116 1.37 -8.45 -24.78
CA ILE A 116 1.34 -7.00 -25.03
C ILE A 116 2.72 -6.48 -25.45
N ALA A 117 3.78 -6.99 -24.83
CA ALA A 117 5.16 -6.64 -25.16
C ALA A 117 5.64 -7.22 -26.51
N GLY A 118 4.83 -8.06 -27.18
CA GLY A 118 5.17 -8.66 -28.47
C GLY A 118 6.14 -9.85 -28.37
N ILE A 119 6.38 -10.38 -27.17
CA ILE A 119 7.31 -11.48 -26.93
C ILE A 119 6.58 -12.81 -26.86
N GLN A 120 7.09 -13.80 -27.58
CA GLN A 120 6.53 -15.15 -27.66
C GLN A 120 7.48 -16.14 -26.98
N GLY A 121 6.96 -16.98 -26.07
CA GLY A 121 7.71 -18.08 -25.46
C GLY A 121 7.82 -18.05 -23.93
N VAL A 122 7.58 -16.90 -23.29
CA VAL A 122 7.64 -16.78 -21.82
C VAL A 122 6.26 -17.02 -21.19
N ASN A 123 6.08 -18.22 -20.63
CA ASN A 123 4.80 -18.68 -20.09
C ASN A 123 4.67 -18.56 -18.57
N SER A 124 5.73 -18.19 -17.86
CA SER A 124 5.72 -18.07 -16.40
C SER A 124 6.83 -17.17 -15.88
N ALA A 125 6.50 -16.35 -14.87
CA ALA A 125 7.50 -15.71 -14.03
C ALA A 125 7.74 -16.53 -12.75
N PRO A 126 9.01 -16.72 -12.32
CA PRO A 126 9.31 -17.42 -11.09
C PRO A 126 8.82 -16.63 -9.88
N ILE A 127 8.16 -17.30 -8.94
CA ILE A 127 7.86 -16.72 -7.63
C ILE A 127 9.16 -16.77 -6.83
N THR A 128 9.80 -15.63 -6.64
CA THR A 128 11.05 -15.55 -5.88
C THR A 128 10.79 -15.04 -4.45
N ILE A 129 11.56 -15.54 -3.49
CA ILE A 129 11.56 -15.03 -2.11
C ILE A 129 11.90 -13.53 -2.12
N TYR A 130 12.80 -13.11 -3.00
CA TYR A 130 13.18 -11.72 -3.17
C TYR A 130 11.98 -10.83 -3.52
N THR A 131 11.10 -11.26 -4.44
CA THR A 131 9.87 -10.53 -4.76
C THR A 131 8.99 -10.32 -3.54
N ILE A 132 8.79 -11.37 -2.73
CA ILE A 132 7.99 -11.29 -1.51
C ILE A 132 8.60 -10.29 -0.52
N VAL A 133 9.93 -10.32 -0.35
CA VAL A 133 10.65 -9.40 0.54
C VAL A 133 10.49 -7.95 0.10
N VAL A 134 10.70 -7.63 -1.18
CA VAL A 134 10.57 -6.25 -1.69
C VAL A 134 9.13 -5.73 -1.55
N VAL A 135 8.13 -6.54 -1.90
CA VAL A 135 6.72 -6.17 -1.70
C VAL A 135 6.43 -5.93 -0.22
N SER A 136 6.95 -6.79 0.66
CA SER A 136 6.79 -6.63 2.12
C SER A 136 7.35 -5.30 2.61
N ILE A 137 8.56 -4.94 2.18
CA ILE A 137 9.21 -3.67 2.56
C ILE A 137 8.35 -2.48 2.12
N ILE A 138 7.88 -2.47 0.87
CA ILE A 138 7.03 -1.38 0.36
C ILE A 138 5.73 -1.28 1.17
N MET A 139 5.09 -2.42 1.47
CA MET A 139 3.85 -2.44 2.23
C MET A 139 4.04 -2.01 3.69
N ILE A 140 5.16 -2.35 4.32
CA ILE A 140 5.53 -1.86 5.65
C ILE A 140 5.69 -0.34 5.63
N VAL A 141 6.35 0.22 4.62
CA VAL A 141 6.49 1.69 4.48
C VAL A 141 5.12 2.35 4.36
N ILE A 142 4.22 1.82 3.54
CA ILE A 142 2.85 2.36 3.38
C ILE A 142 2.08 2.26 4.71
N LEU A 143 2.18 1.14 5.43
CA LEU A 143 1.57 0.96 6.74
C LEU A 143 2.07 2.00 7.74
N LEU A 144 3.38 2.21 7.84
CA LEU A 144 3.98 3.20 8.74
C LEU A 144 3.51 4.62 8.40
N LEU A 145 3.44 4.97 7.11
CA LEU A 145 2.90 6.26 6.67
C LEU A 145 1.43 6.42 7.08
N SER A 146 0.64 5.35 7.01
CA SER A 146 -0.75 5.34 7.48
C SER A 146 -0.84 5.54 9.00
N MET A 147 0.03 4.91 9.79
CA MET A 147 0.08 5.12 11.24
C MET A 147 0.42 6.56 11.60
N VAL A 148 1.42 7.14 10.91
CA VAL A 148 1.80 8.54 11.12
C VAL A 148 0.62 9.48 10.82
N GLN A 149 -0.18 9.18 9.80
CA GLN A 149 -1.40 9.94 9.52
C GLN A 149 -2.43 9.84 10.65
N CYS A 150 -2.68 8.64 11.18
CA CYS A 150 -3.57 8.46 12.32
C CYS A 150 -3.10 9.28 13.54
N ILE A 151 -1.80 9.27 13.83
CA ILE A 151 -1.21 10.05 14.93
C ILE A 151 -1.45 11.55 14.74
N ARG A 152 -1.10 12.07 13.56
CA ARG A 152 -1.28 13.51 13.24
C ARG A 152 -2.75 13.93 13.28
N PHE A 153 -3.65 13.06 12.81
CA PHE A 153 -5.08 13.34 12.82
C PHE A 153 -5.61 13.48 14.25
N VAL A 154 -5.33 12.51 15.13
CA VAL A 154 -5.76 12.57 16.53
C VAL A 154 -5.16 13.79 17.26
N GLN A 155 -3.89 14.13 16.98
CA GLN A 155 -3.28 15.35 17.53
C GLN A 155 -4.04 16.61 17.09
N SER A 156 -4.38 16.74 15.80
CA SER A 156 -5.11 17.91 15.29
C SER A 156 -6.48 18.11 15.91
N LEU A 157 -7.19 17.01 16.24
CA LEU A 157 -8.50 17.07 16.90
C LEU A 157 -8.41 17.56 18.34
N GLN A 158 -7.34 17.22 19.04
CA GLN A 158 -7.13 17.64 20.42
C GLN A 158 -6.79 19.12 20.50
N ASP A 159 -5.97 19.63 19.59
CA ASP A 159 -5.67 21.06 19.50
C ASP A 159 -6.97 21.86 19.28
N GLU A 160 -7.81 21.43 18.32
CA GLU A 160 -9.13 22.03 18.05
C GLU A 160 -10.04 22.03 19.30
N ASN A 161 -10.10 20.91 20.03
CA ASN A 161 -10.86 20.81 21.28
C ASN A 161 -10.33 21.73 22.39
N SER A 162 -9.00 21.83 22.54
CA SER A 162 -8.39 22.66 23.57
C SER A 162 -8.71 24.15 23.38
N PHE A 163 -8.80 24.62 22.13
CA PHE A 163 -9.22 25.97 21.80
C PHE A 163 -10.69 26.21 22.15
N GLN A 164 -11.60 25.28 21.80
CA GLN A 164 -13.03 25.42 22.11
C GLN A 164 -13.35 25.43 23.61
N PHE A 165 -12.58 24.71 24.43
CA PHE A 165 -12.73 24.76 25.89
C PHE A 165 -12.22 26.06 26.51
N LYS A 166 -11.21 26.70 25.89
CA LYS A 166 -10.67 27.99 26.36
C LYS A 166 -11.57 29.19 26.07
N GLU A 167 -12.38 29.11 25.02
CA GLU A 167 -13.30 30.19 24.62
C GLU A 167 -14.60 30.22 25.45
N LYS A 168 -14.89 29.13 26.18
CA LYS A 168 -16.10 28.98 27.01
C LYS A 168 -15.87 29.23 28.52
N ALA A 169 -14.64 29.55 28.94
CA ALA A 169 -14.26 29.81 30.33
C ALA A 169 -13.95 31.31 30.53
#